data_AF-L0DSQ0-F1
#
_entry.id   AF-L0DSQ0-F1
#
_cell.length_a   1.000
_cell.length_b   1.000
_cell.length_c   1.000
_cell.angle_alpha   90.00
_cell.angle_beta   90.00
_cell.angle_gamma   90.00
#
_symmetry.space_group_name_H-M   'P 1'
#
loop_
_entity.id
_entity.type
_entity.pdbx_description
1 polymer ?
#
loop_
_entity_poly.entity_id
_entity_poly.type
_entity_poly.pdbx_seq_one_letter_code
_entity_poly.pdbx_strand_id
1 'polypeptide(L)'
;MTSETLHEEQSTLDTETIDRHRAITSLMEELEAVDWYDQRIDAATDGSLRAILIHNRDEEKEHAAMLLEWLRRKDPKFDEYFRRYLFSAADVTEIEDVQESDEPLPGDADHTDGSLGIGSLREEN
;
A
#
# COMPACT_ATOMS: atom_id res chain seq x y z
N MET A 1 19.76 10.83 -12.82
CA MET A 1 19.75 9.53 -13.51
C MET A 1 18.44 8.89 -13.11
N THR A 2 17.51 8.77 -14.05
CA THR A 2 16.14 8.29 -13.82
C THR A 2 16.16 6.81 -13.46
N SER A 3 15.30 6.38 -12.54
CA SER A 3 15.18 4.98 -12.08
C SER A 3 14.50 4.06 -13.12
N GLU A 4 14.31 4.53 -14.35
CA GLU A 4 13.66 3.81 -15.45
C GLU A 4 14.42 2.54 -15.87
N THR A 5 15.67 2.39 -15.43
CA THR A 5 16.54 1.27 -15.83
C THR A 5 16.94 0.42 -14.64
N LEU A 6 17.04 -0.89 -14.87
CA LEU A 6 17.69 -1.83 -13.95
C LEU A 6 19.11 -1.35 -13.63
N HIS A 7 19.51 -1.44 -12.36
CA HIS A 7 20.86 -1.10 -11.90
C HIS A 7 21.85 -2.27 -12.00
N GLU A 8 21.35 -3.47 -12.28
CA GLU A 8 22.13 -4.70 -12.43
C GLU A 8 21.79 -5.36 -13.77
N GLU A 9 22.70 -6.19 -14.27
CA GLU A 9 22.48 -6.94 -15.51
C GLU A 9 21.23 -7.81 -15.42
N GLN A 10 20.30 -7.69 -16.36
CA GLN A 10 19.02 -8.40 -16.30
C GLN A 10 19.18 -9.92 -16.17
N SER A 11 20.23 -10.49 -16.76
CA SER A 11 20.52 -11.93 -16.72
C SER A 11 20.89 -12.45 -15.32
N THR A 12 21.23 -11.58 -14.37
CA THR A 12 21.58 -11.95 -12.99
C THR A 12 20.40 -11.81 -12.03
N LEU A 13 19.25 -11.30 -12.50
CA LEU A 13 18.08 -11.02 -11.69
C LEU A 13 17.01 -12.09 -11.83
N ASP A 14 16.40 -12.45 -10.70
CA ASP A 14 15.21 -13.30 -10.69
C ASP A 14 14.03 -12.61 -11.39
N THR A 15 13.18 -13.39 -12.06
CA THR A 15 11.99 -12.87 -12.76
C THR A 15 11.08 -12.08 -11.83
N GLU A 16 10.92 -12.53 -10.59
CA GLU A 16 10.10 -11.83 -9.60
C GLU A 16 10.67 -10.45 -9.22
N THR A 17 12.00 -10.33 -9.13
CA THR A 17 12.66 -9.04 -8.89
C THR A 17 12.42 -8.08 -10.05
N ILE A 18 12.47 -8.57 -11.29
CA ILE A 18 12.18 -7.77 -12.47
C ILE A 18 10.71 -7.33 -12.48
N ASP A 19 9.76 -8.21 -12.12
CA ASP A 19 8.34 -7.84 -12.03
C ASP A 19 8.08 -6.81 -10.92
N ARG A 20 8.71 -6.96 -9.75
CA ARG A 20 8.66 -5.94 -8.70
C ARG A 20 9.27 -4.61 -9.15
N HIS A 21 10.39 -4.63 -9.88
CA HIS A 21 10.97 -3.41 -10.45
C HIS A 21 9.99 -2.72 -11.40
N ARG A 22 9.32 -3.47 -12.29
CA ARG A 22 8.28 -2.90 -13.17
C ARG A 22 7.19 -2.20 -12.37
N ALA A 23 6.64 -2.87 -11.37
CA ALA A 23 5.58 -2.30 -10.53
C ALA A 23 6.05 -1.07 -9.74
N ILE A 24 7.28 -1.08 -9.22
CA ILE A 24 7.87 0.05 -8.47
C ILE A 24 8.10 1.25 -9.41
N THR A 25 8.70 1.05 -10.57
CA THR A 25 8.95 2.15 -11.52
C THR A 25 7.64 2.75 -12.01
N SER A 26 6.63 1.92 -12.34
CA SER A 26 5.30 2.44 -12.69
C SER A 26 4.67 3.22 -11.53
N LEU A 27 4.78 2.74 -10.29
CA LEU A 27 4.28 3.49 -9.13
C LEU A 27 4.99 4.84 -8.97
N MET A 28 6.30 4.90 -9.22
CA MET A 28 7.07 6.15 -9.18
C MET A 28 6.58 7.13 -10.25
N GLU A 29 6.30 6.65 -11.46
CA GLU A 29 5.74 7.46 -12.56
C GLU A 29 4.37 8.04 -12.19
N GLU A 30 3.47 7.23 -11.62
CA GLU A 30 2.15 7.71 -11.19
C GLU A 30 2.26 8.80 -10.10
N LEU A 31 3.14 8.61 -9.12
CA LEU A 31 3.36 9.60 -8.05
C LEU A 31 3.99 10.89 -8.59
N GLU A 32 4.90 10.79 -9.56
CA GLU A 32 5.46 11.96 -10.25
C GLU A 32 4.38 12.71 -11.05
N ALA A 33 3.49 11.98 -11.73
CA ALA A 33 2.36 12.57 -12.44
C ALA A 33 1.41 13.29 -11.49
N VAL A 34 1.08 12.70 -10.33
CA VAL A 34 0.25 13.34 -9.29
C VAL A 34 0.86 14.67 -8.84
N ASP A 35 2.15 14.69 -8.48
CA ASP A 35 2.86 15.91 -8.06
C ASP A 35 2.85 16.98 -9.16
N TRP A 36 3.22 16.60 -10.38
CA TRP A 36 3.25 17.53 -11.50
C TRP A 36 1.87 18.10 -11.82
N TYR A 37 0.81 17.29 -11.75
CA TYR A 37 -0.54 17.77 -11.95
C TYR A 37 -0.97 18.72 -10.85
N ASP A 38 -0.67 18.47 -9.57
CA ASP A 38 -0.99 19.40 -8.48
C ASP A 38 -0.35 20.78 -8.71
N GLN A 39 0.93 20.82 -9.08
CA GLN A 39 1.62 22.07 -9.40
C GLN A 39 0.97 22.80 -10.59
N ARG A 40 0.62 22.07 -11.65
CA ARG A 40 -0.01 22.64 -12.86
C ARG A 40 -1.44 23.11 -12.59
N ILE A 41 -2.19 22.39 -11.75
CA ILE A 41 -3.53 22.77 -11.32
C ILE A 41 -3.45 24.15 -10.67
N ASP A 42 -2.55 24.34 -9.71
CA ASP A 42 -2.39 25.63 -9.02
C ASP A 42 -1.99 26.77 -9.96
N ALA A 43 -1.09 26.50 -10.91
CA ALA A 43 -0.63 27.49 -11.87
C ALA A 43 -1.62 27.75 -13.04
N ALA A 44 -2.59 26.86 -13.29
CA ALA A 44 -3.47 26.95 -14.44
C ALA A 44 -4.44 28.15 -14.34
N THR A 45 -4.44 28.99 -15.37
CA THR A 45 -5.32 30.15 -15.51
C THR A 45 -6.60 29.87 -16.30
N ASP A 46 -6.63 28.78 -17.07
CA ASP A 46 -7.81 28.33 -17.81
C ASP A 46 -8.59 27.29 -16.98
N GLY A 47 -9.87 27.55 -16.74
CA GLY A 47 -10.71 26.70 -15.90
C GLY A 47 -11.03 25.34 -16.51
N SER A 48 -11.09 25.24 -17.84
CA SER A 48 -11.36 23.97 -18.53
C SER A 48 -10.14 23.05 -18.48
N LEU A 49 -8.94 23.60 -18.68
CA LEU A 49 -7.70 22.88 -18.48
C LEU A 49 -7.55 22.43 -17.04
N ARG A 50 -7.78 23.32 -16.05
CA ARG A 50 -7.71 22.97 -14.63
C ARG A 50 -8.60 21.77 -14.29
N ALA A 51 -9.82 21.70 -14.84
CA ALA A 51 -10.73 20.58 -14.63
C ALA A 51 -10.18 19.25 -15.19
N ILE A 52 -9.58 19.28 -16.39
CA ILE A 52 -8.94 18.10 -16.98
C ILE A 52 -7.76 17.64 -16.12
N LEU A 53 -6.90 18.56 -15.68
CA LEU A 53 -5.73 18.22 -14.87
C LEU A 53 -6.13 17.61 -13.51
N ILE A 54 -7.20 18.12 -12.87
CA ILE A 54 -7.75 17.54 -11.63
C ILE A 54 -8.22 16.11 -11.87
N HIS A 55 -8.98 15.89 -12.94
CA HIS A 55 -9.50 14.57 -13.28
C HIS A 55 -8.34 13.57 -13.47
N ASN A 56 -7.37 13.91 -14.32
CA ASN A 56 -6.22 13.04 -14.58
C ASN A 56 -5.44 12.75 -13.28
N ARG A 57 -5.12 13.79 -12.49
CA ARG A 57 -4.41 13.65 -11.20
C ARG A 57 -5.08 12.64 -10.28
N ASP A 58 -6.41 12.69 -10.20
CA ASP A 58 -7.15 11.83 -9.28
C ASP A 58 -7.25 10.39 -9.81
N GLU A 59 -7.23 10.18 -11.13
CA GLU A 59 -7.09 8.84 -11.74
C GLU A 59 -5.69 8.25 -11.49
N GLU A 60 -4.60 9.04 -11.57
CA GLU A 60 -3.25 8.51 -11.30
C GLU A 60 -3.09 8.01 -9.85
N LYS A 61 -3.85 8.58 -8.90
CA LYS A 61 -3.90 8.08 -7.51
C LYS A 61 -4.54 6.68 -7.43
N GLU A 62 -5.53 6.40 -8.29
CA GLU A 62 -6.11 5.06 -8.43
C GLU A 62 -5.07 4.09 -9.00
N HIS A 63 -4.36 4.48 -10.08
CA HIS A 63 -3.29 3.67 -10.67
C HIS A 63 -2.19 3.35 -9.65
N ALA A 64 -1.74 4.36 -8.89
CA ALA A 64 -0.78 4.18 -7.81
C ALA A 64 -1.28 3.19 -6.74
N ALA A 65 -2.55 3.31 -6.31
CA ALA A 65 -3.14 2.41 -5.33
C ALA A 65 -3.22 0.96 -5.83
N MET A 66 -3.55 0.76 -7.11
CA MET A 66 -3.58 -0.57 -7.74
C MET A 66 -2.20 -1.24 -7.75
N LEU A 67 -1.14 -0.47 -8.07
CA LEU A 67 0.24 -0.95 -8.08
C LEU A 67 0.75 -1.26 -6.66
N LEU A 68 0.45 -0.39 -5.69
CA LEU A 68 0.76 -0.62 -4.27
C LEU A 68 0.11 -1.91 -3.75
N GLU A 69 -1.15 -2.16 -4.08
CA GLU A 69 -1.83 -3.39 -3.67
C GLU A 69 -1.21 -4.64 -4.32
N TRP A 70 -0.77 -4.57 -5.58
CA TRP A 70 -0.05 -5.67 -6.20
C TRP A 70 1.28 -5.94 -5.49
N LEU A 71 2.05 -4.89 -5.17
CA LEU A 71 3.30 -4.98 -4.42
C LEU A 71 3.07 -5.59 -3.04
N ARG A 72 2.05 -5.15 -2.31
CA ARG A 72 1.66 -5.71 -1.00
C ARG A 72 1.44 -7.22 -1.07
N ARG A 73 0.77 -7.72 -2.11
CA ARG A 73 0.50 -9.16 -2.30
C ARG A 73 1.75 -9.97 -2.67
N LYS A 74 2.82 -9.32 -3.12
CA LYS A 74 4.04 -9.97 -3.65
C LYS A 74 5.26 -9.80 -2.76
N ASP A 75 5.22 -8.90 -1.80
CA ASP A 75 6.31 -8.65 -0.86
C ASP A 75 5.79 -8.69 0.58
N PRO A 76 6.14 -9.74 1.36
CA PRO A 76 5.69 -9.87 2.75
C PRO A 76 6.09 -8.70 3.65
N LYS A 77 7.20 -8.00 3.35
CA LYS A 77 7.62 -6.84 4.14
C LYS A 77 6.80 -5.61 3.80
N PHE A 78 6.42 -5.41 2.54
CA PHE A 78 5.41 -4.39 2.24
C PHE A 78 4.08 -4.70 2.92
N ASP A 79 3.60 -5.96 2.94
CA ASP A 79 2.37 -6.30 3.65
C ASP A 79 2.45 -5.97 5.15
N GLU A 80 3.54 -6.37 5.82
CA GLU A 80 3.78 -6.07 7.23
C GLU A 80 3.70 -4.56 7.50
N TYR A 81 4.46 -3.76 6.77
CA TYR A 81 4.51 -2.31 7.00
C TYR A 81 3.21 -1.61 6.60
N PHE A 82 2.57 -1.99 5.49
CA PHE A 82 1.31 -1.37 5.10
C PHE A 82 0.22 -1.61 6.13
N ARG A 83 0.14 -2.81 6.72
CA ARG A 83 -0.80 -3.08 7.83
C ARG A 83 -0.46 -2.31 9.10
N ARG A 84 0.83 -2.08 9.36
CA ARG A 84 1.28 -1.31 10.52
C ARG A 84 0.84 0.15 10.42
N TYR A 85 1.12 0.82 9.29
CA TYR A 85 0.98 2.27 9.20
C TYR A 85 -0.33 2.76 8.57
N LEU A 86 -0.85 2.07 7.55
CA LEU A 86 -2.00 2.59 6.80
C LEU A 86 -3.29 2.48 7.61
N PHE A 87 -4.19 3.45 7.39
CA PHE A 87 -5.50 3.53 8.04
C PHE A 87 -5.45 3.67 9.58
N SER A 88 -4.31 4.08 10.12
CA SER A 88 -4.13 4.43 11.52
C SER A 88 -4.53 5.89 11.78
N ALA A 89 -4.91 6.17 13.02
CA ALA A 89 -5.21 7.53 13.50
C ALA A 89 -4.11 8.11 14.41
N ALA A 90 -3.13 7.29 14.79
CA ALA A 90 -1.99 7.71 15.60
C ALA A 90 -1.03 8.56 14.75
N ASP A 91 -0.14 9.30 15.42
CA ASP A 91 0.96 9.96 14.72
C ASP A 91 1.84 8.88 14.06
N VAL A 92 2.15 9.04 12.76
CA VAL A 92 2.88 8.04 11.97
C VAL A 92 4.23 7.70 12.60
N THR A 93 4.86 8.67 13.28
CA THR A 93 6.15 8.48 13.95
C THR A 93 6.06 7.72 15.27
N GLU A 94 4.87 7.59 15.87
CA GLU A 94 4.65 6.89 17.13
C GLU A 94 4.17 5.44 16.95
N ILE A 95 3.76 5.04 15.74
CA ILE A 95 3.21 3.70 15.47
C ILE A 95 4.25 2.58 15.66
N GLU A 96 5.53 2.87 15.43
CA GLU A 96 6.63 1.90 15.59
C GLU A 96 6.77 1.46 17.04
N ASP A 97 6.57 2.37 17.99
CA ASP A 97 6.78 2.14 19.42
C ASP A 97 5.67 1.28 20.06
N VAL A 98 4.46 1.26 19.47
CA VAL A 98 3.29 0.55 20.02
C VAL A 98 3.39 -0.97 19.84
N GLN A 99 4.13 -1.45 18.84
CA GLN A 99 4.16 -2.89 18.50
C GLN A 99 5.34 -3.66 19.11
N GLU A 100 6.34 -3.00 19.69
CA GLU A 100 7.35 -3.67 20.54
C GLU A 100 6.75 -4.16 21.88
N SER A 101 5.60 -3.62 22.27
CA SER A 101 4.75 -4.20 23.31
C SER A 101 3.76 -5.20 22.69
N ASP A 102 3.65 -6.41 23.25
CA ASP A 102 2.72 -7.50 22.89
C ASP A 102 1.21 -7.13 23.01
N GLU A 103 0.84 -5.84 22.96
CA GLU A 103 -0.54 -5.39 23.03
C GLU A 103 -1.19 -5.38 21.63
N PRO A 104 -2.38 -5.98 21.45
CA PRO A 104 -3.05 -6.01 20.16
C PRO A 104 -3.47 -4.60 19.74
N LEU A 105 -3.24 -4.27 18.47
CA LEU A 105 -3.71 -3.02 17.87
C LEU A 105 -5.26 -2.95 17.92
N PRO A 106 -5.84 -1.75 18.15
CA PRO A 106 -7.29 -1.59 18.15
C PRO A 106 -7.82 -1.75 16.71
N GLY A 107 -8.28 -2.95 16.39
CA GLY A 107 -8.79 -3.31 15.06
C GLY A 107 -8.85 -4.81 14.80
N ASP A 108 -8.15 -5.63 15.59
CA ASP A 108 -8.08 -7.10 15.41
C ASP A 108 -9.28 -7.86 16.01
N ALA A 109 -10.35 -7.14 16.36
CA ALA A 109 -11.55 -7.71 16.96
C ALA A 109 -12.55 -8.21 15.89
N ASP A 110 -12.12 -9.02 14.93
CA ASP A 110 -13.06 -9.84 14.13
C ASP A 110 -12.44 -11.13 13.59
N HIS A 111 -11.77 -11.89 14.46
CA HIS A 111 -11.63 -13.33 14.27
C HIS A 111 -12.16 -14.05 15.50
N THR A 112 -13.49 -14.19 15.57
CA THR A 112 -14.10 -15.19 16.45
C THR A 112 -13.74 -16.57 15.92
N ASP A 113 -12.69 -17.16 16.49
CA ASP A 113 -12.36 -18.58 16.34
C ASP A 113 -13.59 -19.41 16.72
N GLY A 114 -14.14 -20.11 15.73
CA GLY A 114 -15.39 -20.88 15.79
C GLY A 114 -15.28 -22.17 16.63
N SER A 115 -14.62 -22.11 17.78
CA SER A 115 -14.65 -23.16 18.78
C SER A 115 -15.94 -23.03 19.58
N LEU A 116 -17.02 -23.59 19.03
CA LEU A 116 -18.22 -23.86 19.81
C LEU A 116 -17.83 -24.82 20.93
N GLY A 117 -17.69 -24.28 22.14
CA GLY A 117 -17.38 -24.99 23.38
C GLY A 117 -18.49 -25.95 23.80
N ILE A 118 -18.71 -27.01 23.02
CA ILE A 118 -19.61 -28.10 23.38
C ILE A 118 -18.83 -29.03 24.31
N GLY A 119 -18.83 -28.63 25.59
CA GLY A 119 -18.32 -29.43 26.69
C GLY A 119 -19.02 -30.78 26.77
N SER A 120 -18.19 -31.81 26.94
CA SER A 120 -18.50 -33.20 27.29
C SER A 120 -19.83 -33.37 28.04
N LEU A 121 -20.86 -33.88 27.34
CA LEU A 121 -22.04 -34.47 27.97
C LEU A 121 -21.64 -35.83 28.53
N ARG A 122 -21.51 -35.88 29.86
CA ARG A 122 -21.39 -37.12 30.64
C ARG A 122 -22.64 -37.97 30.43
N GLU A 123 -22.43 -39.24 30.08
CA GLU A 123 -23.41 -40.30 30.28
C GLU A 123 -23.61 -40.52 31.77
N GLU A 124 -24.85 -40.34 32.25
CA GLU A 124 -25.31 -40.94 33.50
C GLU A 124 -26.69 -41.59 33.26
N ASN A 125 -26.69 -42.92 33.41
CA ASN A 125 -27.78 -43.91 33.46
C ASN A 125 -28.42 -44.41 32.16
#